data_AF-A0A7Y2H443-F1
#
_entry.id   AF-A0A7Y2H443-F1
#
_cell.length_a   1.000
_cell.length_b   1.000
_cell.length_c   1.000
_cell.angle_alpha   90.00
_cell.angle_beta   90.00
_cell.angle_gamma   90.00
#
_symmetry.space_group_name_H-M   'P 1'
#
loop_
_entity.id
_entity.type
_entity.pdbx_description
1 polymer ?
#
loop_
_entity_poly.entity_id
_entity_poly.type
_entity_poly.pdbx_seq_one_letter_code
_entity_poly.pdbx_strand_id
1 'polypeptide(L)'
;MRSLTVMIPLLFVLLFGCGGGSSSDSASSNSEQTPNKGDSNKASTKDSDFDPCDLLSEKLIRSSFEVGDLEVTSRSSIQRRYSTCRKFWPGSSAAKNCEVSLTVPNKRFDNEAQAVSALDAALDILKYGLKSRPKDPERVKEINVQPLDGIGDKAAWTTPQNQISVANGRRLFHLNVNVYEDSERNRAVALELAKQFVKEIN
;
A
#
# COMPACT_ATOMS: atom_id res chain seq x y z
N MET A 1 33.76 41.02 8.45
CA MET A 1 34.45 40.05 7.57
C MET A 1 33.43 39.54 6.57
N ARG A 2 33.57 39.94 5.30
CA ARG A 2 32.61 39.65 4.22
C ARG A 2 33.10 38.39 3.49
N SER A 3 32.32 37.31 3.54
CA SER A 3 32.66 36.07 2.84
C SER A 3 32.13 36.10 1.42
N LEU A 4 33.03 35.78 0.50
CA LEU A 4 32.94 35.94 -0.95
C LEU A 4 32.13 34.78 -1.57
N THR A 5 31.06 35.14 -2.28
CA THR A 5 30.25 34.24 -3.11
C THR A 5 31.06 33.78 -4.32
N VAL A 6 31.26 32.47 -4.50
CA VAL A 6 31.83 31.90 -5.74
C VAL A 6 30.71 31.16 -6.48
N MET A 7 30.34 31.73 -7.63
CA MET A 7 29.37 31.21 -8.58
C MET A 7 30.12 30.34 -9.60
N ILE A 8 29.79 29.05 -9.70
CA ILE A 8 30.31 28.17 -10.76
C ILE A 8 29.10 27.67 -11.57
N PRO A 9 28.89 28.17 -12.81
CA PRO A 9 28.00 27.53 -13.74
C PRO A 9 28.81 26.52 -14.56
N LEU A 10 28.63 25.22 -14.32
CA LEU A 10 29.12 24.20 -15.24
C LEU A 10 27.95 23.58 -16.00
N LEU A 11 27.73 24.18 -17.16
CA LEU A 11 26.94 23.72 -18.29
C LEU A 11 27.55 22.40 -18.82
N PHE A 12 26.82 21.28 -18.69
CA PHE A 12 27.08 20.09 -19.51
C PHE A 12 25.82 19.69 -20.26
N VAL A 13 25.80 20.08 -21.53
CA VAL A 13 24.90 19.62 -22.58
C VAL A 13 25.46 18.32 -23.14
N LEU A 14 24.72 17.22 -23.02
CA LEU A 14 24.90 16.01 -23.83
C LEU A 14 23.49 15.51 -24.17
N LEU A 15 22.93 15.94 -25.30
CA LEU A 15 23.02 15.33 -26.64
C LEU A 15 22.32 13.98 -26.75
N PHE A 16 21.28 14.00 -27.59
CA PHE A 16 20.38 12.95 -28.00
C PHE A 16 21.09 11.76 -28.65
N GLY A 17 20.65 10.55 -28.30
CA GLY A 17 20.91 9.31 -29.05
C GLY A 17 19.61 8.55 -29.27
N CYS A 18 18.89 8.90 -30.34
CA CYS A 18 17.77 8.12 -30.88
C CYS A 18 18.36 7.08 -31.85
N GLY A 19 18.42 5.81 -31.42
CA GLY A 19 18.87 4.70 -32.25
C GLY A 19 17.74 3.69 -32.43
N GLY A 20 17.14 3.68 -33.62
CA GLY A 20 16.08 2.76 -34.01
C GLY A 20 16.56 1.34 -34.28
N GLY A 21 15.61 0.40 -34.31
CA GLY A 21 15.91 -1.00 -34.63
C GLY A 21 14.68 -1.90 -34.64
N SER A 22 13.92 -1.81 -35.72
CA SER A 22 13.29 -2.90 -36.49
C SER A 22 12.35 -3.91 -35.83
N SER A 23 11.14 -3.90 -36.38
CA SER A 23 10.08 -4.89 -36.30
C SER A 23 10.48 -6.28 -36.80
N SER A 24 10.07 -7.30 -36.05
CA SER A 24 9.82 -8.65 -36.55
C SER A 24 8.84 -9.33 -35.59
N ASP A 25 7.65 -9.70 -36.06
CA ASP A 25 7.29 -11.11 -36.19
C ASP A 25 5.82 -11.32 -36.59
N SER A 26 5.70 -12.13 -37.63
CA SER A 26 4.53 -12.80 -38.17
C SER A 26 3.86 -13.71 -37.14
N ALA A 27 2.53 -13.85 -37.21
CA ALA A 27 1.85 -15.14 -37.42
C ALA A 27 0.33 -15.00 -37.35
N SER A 28 -0.32 -15.41 -38.43
CA SER A 28 -1.72 -15.86 -38.47
C SER A 28 -1.95 -17.01 -37.49
N SER A 29 -3.10 -17.02 -36.81
CA SER A 29 -3.95 -18.22 -36.77
C SER A 29 -5.35 -17.86 -36.28
N ASN A 30 -6.35 -18.25 -37.08
CA ASN A 30 -7.75 -18.32 -36.68
C ASN A 30 -7.91 -19.30 -35.51
N SER A 31 -8.78 -18.97 -34.56
CA SER A 31 -9.54 -19.99 -33.84
C SER A 31 -10.84 -19.39 -33.31
N GLU A 32 -11.94 -19.74 -33.98
CA GLU A 32 -13.28 -19.72 -33.40
C GLU A 32 -13.30 -20.61 -32.16
N GLN A 33 -13.71 -20.04 -31.03
CA GLN A 33 -14.26 -20.82 -29.93
C GLN A 33 -15.20 -19.94 -29.08
N THR A 34 -16.48 -20.01 -29.42
CA THR A 34 -17.58 -19.82 -28.46
C THR A 34 -17.48 -20.95 -27.43
N PRO A 35 -17.50 -20.64 -26.12
CA PRO A 35 -18.57 -21.26 -25.34
C PRO A 35 -19.08 -20.41 -24.17
N ASN A 36 -20.36 -20.61 -23.90
CA ASN A 36 -21.01 -20.50 -22.60
C ASN A 36 -21.02 -19.13 -21.93
N LYS A 37 -22.08 -18.39 -22.27
CA LYS A 37 -22.80 -17.49 -21.37
C LYS A 37 -23.45 -18.33 -20.26
N GLY A 38 -22.63 -18.87 -19.37
CA GLY A 38 -23.08 -19.48 -18.12
C GLY A 38 -23.36 -18.35 -17.14
N ASP A 39 -24.63 -18.21 -16.77
CA ASP A 39 -25.10 -17.34 -15.70
C ASP A 39 -24.28 -17.58 -14.44
N SER A 40 -23.27 -16.73 -14.25
CA SER A 40 -22.61 -16.56 -12.97
C SER A 40 -23.59 -15.79 -12.09
N ASN A 41 -24.49 -16.55 -11.46
CA ASN A 41 -25.12 -16.18 -10.20
C ASN A 41 -23.99 -15.90 -9.21
N LYS A 42 -23.47 -14.68 -9.25
CA LYS A 42 -22.50 -14.14 -8.32
C LYS A 42 -23.28 -13.85 -7.04
N ALA A 43 -23.58 -14.91 -6.29
CA ALA A 43 -23.87 -14.81 -4.88
C ALA A 43 -22.59 -14.27 -4.21
N SER A 44 -22.46 -12.95 -4.29
CA SER A 44 -21.50 -12.17 -3.52
C SER A 44 -21.95 -12.32 -2.07
N THR A 45 -21.44 -13.34 -1.38
CA THR A 45 -21.59 -13.44 0.06
C THR A 45 -20.96 -12.18 0.66
N LYS A 46 -21.83 -11.24 1.06
CA LYS A 46 -21.52 -10.01 1.81
C LYS A 46 -21.07 -10.36 3.23
N ASP A 47 -20.00 -11.15 3.38
CA ASP A 47 -19.46 -11.50 4.71
C ASP A 47 -18.37 -10.53 5.20
N SER A 48 -18.03 -9.52 4.40
CA SER A 48 -17.30 -8.37 4.92
C SER A 48 -18.31 -7.34 5.41
N ASP A 49 -18.73 -7.45 6.66
CA ASP A 49 -19.49 -6.40 7.40
C ASP A 49 -18.72 -5.07 7.54
N PHE A 50 -17.62 -4.91 6.81
CA PHE A 50 -16.59 -3.92 7.06
C PHE A 50 -16.02 -3.43 5.73
N ASP A 51 -16.29 -2.17 5.37
CA ASP A 51 -15.66 -1.47 4.25
C ASP A 51 -14.45 -0.66 4.77
N PRO A 52 -13.22 -0.90 4.27
CA PRO A 52 -12.06 -0.11 4.68
C PRO A 52 -12.21 1.40 4.43
N CYS A 53 -13.08 1.84 3.51
CA CYS A 53 -13.31 3.26 3.27
C CYS A 53 -14.15 3.95 4.35
N ASP A 54 -14.92 3.19 5.13
CA ASP A 54 -15.67 3.76 6.26
C ASP A 54 -14.73 4.16 7.39
N LEU A 55 -13.71 3.34 7.68
CA LEU A 55 -12.66 3.72 8.63
C LEU A 55 -11.77 4.82 8.09
N LEU A 56 -11.36 4.70 6.81
CA LEU A 56 -10.50 5.69 6.17
C LEU A 56 -11.33 6.84 5.60
N SER A 57 -12.22 7.42 6.41
CA SER A 57 -13.10 8.51 5.99
C SER A 57 -12.32 9.78 5.63
N GLU A 58 -12.88 10.63 4.77
CA GLU A 58 -12.25 11.92 4.45
C GLU A 58 -12.11 12.81 5.70
N LYS A 59 -13.09 12.77 6.61
CA LYS A 59 -13.03 13.47 7.89
C LYS A 59 -11.78 13.06 8.68
N LEU A 60 -11.51 11.76 8.77
CA LEU A 60 -10.32 11.26 9.45
C LEU A 60 -9.03 11.72 8.77
N ILE A 61 -8.97 11.68 7.44
CA ILE A 61 -7.80 12.14 6.69
C ILE A 61 -7.54 13.62 6.98
N ARG A 62 -8.57 14.47 6.90
CA ARG A 62 -8.42 15.91 7.16
C ARG A 62 -8.08 16.23 8.62
N SER A 63 -8.52 15.41 9.58
CA SER A 63 -8.19 15.62 11.00
C SER A 63 -6.79 15.10 11.37
N SER A 64 -6.29 14.10 10.65
CA SER A 64 -5.02 13.43 10.97
C SER A 64 -3.83 13.98 10.19
N PHE A 65 -4.09 14.68 9.08
CA PHE A 65 -3.09 15.22 8.19
C PHE A 65 -3.36 16.69 7.88
N GLU A 66 -2.30 17.47 7.68
CA GLU A 66 -2.36 18.88 7.29
C GLU A 66 -2.77 19.04 5.81
N VAL A 67 -3.95 18.55 5.44
CA VAL A 67 -4.44 18.56 4.05
C VAL A 67 -4.90 19.96 3.60
N GLY A 68 -5.36 20.79 4.54
CA GLY A 68 -5.97 22.09 4.22
C GLY A 68 -7.18 21.96 3.31
N ASP A 69 -7.29 22.84 2.32
CA ASP A 69 -8.38 22.86 1.33
C ASP A 69 -8.11 21.98 0.10
N LEU A 70 -7.05 21.16 0.14
CA LEU A 70 -6.72 20.27 -0.98
C LEU A 70 -7.84 19.23 -1.20
N GLU A 71 -8.04 18.87 -2.47
CA GLU A 71 -8.95 17.81 -2.86
C GLU A 71 -8.39 16.44 -2.46
N VAL A 72 -9.18 15.67 -1.71
CA VAL A 72 -8.85 14.30 -1.32
C VAL A 72 -9.56 13.34 -2.27
N THR A 73 -8.80 12.69 -3.14
CA THR A 73 -9.34 11.65 -4.02
C THR A 73 -9.40 10.32 -3.28
N SER A 74 -10.52 9.61 -3.44
CA SER A 74 -10.73 8.27 -2.88
C SER A 74 -10.75 7.21 -3.98
N ARG A 75 -10.09 6.07 -3.75
CA ARG A 75 -10.20 4.88 -4.59
C ARG A 75 -10.40 3.65 -3.73
N SER A 76 -11.51 2.95 -3.94
CA SER A 76 -11.74 1.63 -3.38
C SER A 76 -11.47 0.54 -4.42
N SER A 77 -11.04 -0.63 -3.97
CA SER A 77 -10.95 -1.81 -4.82
C SER A 77 -11.25 -3.06 -4.00
N ILE A 78 -12.15 -3.89 -4.52
CA ILE A 78 -12.49 -5.18 -3.94
C ILE A 78 -11.92 -6.26 -4.85
N GLN A 79 -10.92 -6.97 -4.36
CA GLN A 79 -10.35 -8.15 -4.98
C GLN A 79 -10.92 -9.40 -4.31
N ARG A 80 -10.67 -10.58 -4.89
CA ARG A 80 -11.20 -11.86 -4.35
C ARG A 80 -10.85 -12.08 -2.87
N ARG A 81 -9.65 -11.68 -2.46
CA ARG A 81 -9.13 -11.96 -1.10
C ARG A 81 -9.05 -10.73 -0.20
N TYR A 82 -9.12 -9.52 -0.75
CA TYR A 82 -8.86 -8.29 -0.03
C TYR A 82 -9.77 -7.17 -0.51
N SER A 83 -10.09 -6.26 0.40
CA SER A 83 -10.70 -4.97 0.10
C SER A 83 -9.71 -3.89 0.51
N THR A 84 -9.53 -2.89 -0.34
CA THR A 84 -8.57 -1.80 -0.10
C THR A 84 -9.27 -0.46 -0.30
N CYS A 85 -9.08 0.45 0.65
CA CYS A 85 -9.37 1.87 0.47
C CYS A 85 -8.07 2.65 0.36
N ARG A 86 -8.01 3.62 -0.56
CA ARG A 86 -6.86 4.51 -0.73
C ARG A 86 -7.33 5.95 -0.82
N LYS A 87 -6.65 6.83 -0.08
CA LYS A 87 -6.86 8.27 -0.08
C LYS A 87 -5.61 8.95 -0.57
N PHE A 88 -5.76 9.88 -1.51
CA PHE A 88 -4.66 10.58 -2.14
C PHE A 88 -4.93 12.07 -2.21
N TRP A 89 -3.89 12.87 -2.06
CA TRP A 89 -3.93 14.31 -2.30
C TRP A 89 -2.55 14.80 -2.76
N PRO A 90 -2.46 15.98 -3.42
CA PRO A 90 -1.19 16.57 -3.78
C PRO A 90 -0.30 16.79 -2.54
N GLY A 91 0.95 16.37 -2.60
CA GLY A 91 1.93 16.66 -1.55
C GLY A 91 2.44 18.10 -1.61
N SER A 92 3.17 18.51 -0.58
CA SER A 92 3.85 19.82 -0.54
C SER A 92 4.93 19.97 -1.61
N SER A 93 5.44 18.85 -2.14
CA SER A 93 6.34 18.82 -3.30
C SER A 93 5.59 18.40 -4.56
N ALA A 94 5.81 19.12 -5.65
CA ALA A 94 5.14 18.91 -6.95
C ALA A 94 5.35 17.51 -7.55
N ALA A 95 6.27 16.71 -7.00
CA ALA A 95 6.64 15.40 -7.50
C ALA A 95 6.08 14.21 -6.69
N LYS A 96 5.38 14.44 -5.57
CA LYS A 96 4.93 13.35 -4.69
C LYS A 96 3.46 13.50 -4.32
N ASN A 97 2.67 12.49 -4.67
CA ASN A 97 1.34 12.34 -4.11
C ASN A 97 1.46 11.80 -2.68
N CYS A 98 0.73 12.40 -1.75
CA CYS A 98 0.51 11.81 -0.44
C CYS A 98 -0.49 10.66 -0.58
N GLU A 99 -0.20 9.52 0.03
CA GLU A 99 -1.09 8.35 0.02
C GLU A 99 -1.26 7.79 1.42
N VAL A 100 -2.51 7.47 1.77
CA VAL A 100 -2.83 6.57 2.88
C VAL A 100 -3.70 5.45 2.33
N SER A 101 -3.36 4.21 2.66
CA SER A 101 -4.15 3.06 2.23
C SER A 101 -4.41 2.07 3.35
N LEU A 102 -5.62 1.54 3.39
CA LEU A 102 -6.07 0.51 4.33
C LEU A 102 -6.51 -0.70 3.53
N THR A 103 -5.85 -1.84 3.75
CA THR A 103 -6.18 -3.13 3.13
C THR A 103 -6.63 -4.12 4.19
N VAL A 104 -7.77 -4.75 3.96
CA VAL A 104 -8.36 -5.74 4.87
C VAL A 104 -8.65 -7.03 4.09
N PRO A 105 -8.21 -8.20 4.55
CA PRO A 105 -8.64 -9.47 3.98
C PRO A 105 -10.16 -9.63 4.09
N ASN A 106 -10.81 -10.08 3.02
CA ASN A 106 -12.26 -10.31 3.02
C ASN A 106 -12.66 -11.48 3.93
N LYS A 107 -11.70 -12.33 4.29
CA LYS A 107 -11.90 -13.44 5.22
C LYS A 107 -11.91 -12.93 6.67
N ARG A 108 -12.91 -13.35 7.44
CA ARG A 108 -12.87 -13.34 8.91
C ARG A 108 -12.13 -14.58 9.40
N PHE A 109 -11.26 -14.43 10.39
CA PHE A 109 -10.62 -15.58 11.04
C PHE A 109 -11.60 -16.23 12.02
N ASP A 110 -11.40 -17.50 12.37
CA ASP A 110 -12.33 -18.15 13.31
C ASP A 110 -12.12 -17.65 14.74
N ASN A 111 -10.89 -17.29 15.10
CA ASN A 111 -10.49 -16.77 16.41
C ASN A 111 -9.25 -15.86 16.29
N GLU A 112 -8.87 -15.27 17.42
CA GLU A 112 -7.69 -14.41 17.60
C GLU A 112 -6.39 -15.09 17.17
N ALA A 113 -6.14 -16.31 17.67
CA ALA A 113 -4.92 -17.05 17.36
C ALA A 113 -4.73 -17.28 15.85
N GLN A 114 -5.81 -17.51 15.11
CA GLN A 114 -5.75 -17.62 13.65
C GLN A 114 -5.42 -16.29 12.96
N ALA A 115 -5.94 -15.16 13.44
CA ALA A 115 -5.61 -13.84 12.89
C ALA A 115 -4.14 -13.49 13.16
N VAL A 116 -3.65 -13.76 14.37
CA VAL A 116 -2.25 -13.60 14.77
C VAL A 116 -1.34 -14.49 13.92
N SER A 117 -1.69 -15.77 13.75
CA SER A 117 -0.91 -16.71 12.90
C SER A 117 -0.87 -16.27 11.43
N ALA A 118 -1.97 -15.72 10.91
CA ALA A 118 -2.01 -15.20 9.55
C ALA A 118 -1.14 -13.96 9.37
N LEU A 119 -1.08 -13.08 10.39
CA LEU A 119 -0.16 -11.95 10.40
C LEU A 119 1.30 -12.43 10.41
N ASP A 120 1.64 -13.41 11.25
CA ASP A 120 2.99 -13.98 11.29
C ASP A 120 3.42 -14.56 9.95
N ALA A 121 2.54 -15.34 9.32
CA ALA A 121 2.80 -15.87 7.98
C ALA A 121 3.02 -14.75 6.94
N ALA A 122 2.23 -13.66 7.01
CA ALA A 122 2.41 -12.51 6.12
C ALA A 122 3.75 -11.79 6.38
N LEU A 123 4.14 -11.59 7.63
CA LEU A 123 5.41 -10.96 8.00
C LEU A 123 6.61 -11.82 7.61
N ASP A 124 6.53 -13.14 7.75
CA ASP A 124 7.58 -14.06 7.34
C ASP A 124 7.78 -14.04 5.81
N ILE A 125 6.69 -14.02 5.03
CA ILE A 125 6.77 -13.85 3.57
C ILE A 125 7.49 -12.54 3.20
N LEU A 126 7.26 -11.46 3.95
CA LEU A 126 7.96 -10.19 3.73
C LEU A 126 9.46 -10.31 4.06
N LYS A 127 9.84 -10.92 5.18
CA LYS A 127 11.26 -11.08 5.58
C LYS A 127 12.09 -11.81 4.53
N TYR A 128 11.54 -12.88 3.93
CA TYR A 128 12.25 -13.65 2.91
C TYR A 128 12.26 -12.98 1.53
N GLY A 129 11.68 -11.77 1.43
CA GLY A 129 11.54 -11.01 0.21
C GLY A 129 10.47 -11.61 -0.71
N LEU A 130 9.62 -10.75 -1.26
CA LEU A 130 8.89 -11.09 -2.47
C LEU A 130 9.94 -11.25 -3.57
N LYS A 131 10.38 -12.49 -3.86
CA LYS A 131 11.29 -12.78 -4.98
C LYS A 131 10.73 -12.07 -6.20
N SER A 132 11.36 -10.96 -6.57
CA SER A 132 10.79 -9.97 -7.48
C SER A 132 10.95 -10.46 -8.90
N ARG A 133 10.11 -11.43 -9.30
CA ARG A 133 10.16 -12.14 -10.58
C ARG A 133 11.50 -12.88 -10.83
N PRO A 134 11.50 -13.99 -11.59
CA PRO A 134 12.71 -14.77 -11.87
C PRO A 134 13.80 -14.04 -12.68
N LYS A 135 13.61 -12.77 -13.06
CA LYS A 135 14.52 -12.05 -13.96
C LYS A 135 15.62 -11.24 -13.25
N ASP A 136 15.52 -11.00 -11.95
CA ASP A 136 16.53 -10.22 -11.22
C ASP A 136 16.65 -10.72 -9.77
N PRO A 137 17.34 -11.86 -9.53
CA PRO A 137 17.46 -12.46 -8.21
C PRO A 137 18.24 -11.60 -7.20
N GLU A 138 18.88 -10.52 -7.64
CA GLU A 138 19.75 -9.68 -6.80
C GLU A 138 19.02 -8.54 -6.09
N ARG A 139 17.76 -8.24 -6.43
CA ARG A 139 16.98 -7.19 -5.74
C ARG A 139 16.13 -7.74 -4.60
N VAL A 140 16.73 -8.50 -3.69
CA VAL A 140 16.11 -8.77 -2.39
C VAL A 140 16.27 -7.51 -1.55
N LYS A 141 15.24 -6.66 -1.53
CA LYS A 141 15.18 -5.58 -0.53
C LYS A 141 14.88 -6.25 0.82
N GLU A 142 15.85 -6.19 1.72
CA GLU A 142 15.65 -6.60 3.11
C GLU A 142 14.50 -5.78 3.71
N ILE A 143 13.49 -6.47 4.22
CA ILE A 143 12.36 -5.83 4.91
C ILE A 143 12.64 -5.93 6.40
N ASN A 144 12.88 -4.79 7.04
CA ASN A 144 12.95 -4.72 8.49
C ASN A 144 11.52 -4.78 9.05
N VAL A 145 11.29 -5.73 9.96
CA VAL A 145 10.03 -5.93 10.66
C VAL A 145 10.24 -5.63 12.13
N GLN A 146 9.60 -4.58 12.62
CA GLN A 146 9.66 -4.18 14.02
C GLN A 146 8.33 -4.52 14.71
N PRO A 147 8.32 -5.38 15.74
CA PRO A 147 7.12 -5.62 16.53
C PRO A 147 6.69 -4.35 17.27
N LEU A 148 5.38 -4.19 17.47
CA LEU A 148 4.78 -3.04 18.15
C LEU A 148 3.83 -3.53 19.24
N ASP A 149 4.07 -3.06 20.46
CA ASP A 149 3.22 -3.37 21.62
C ASP A 149 2.04 -2.40 21.74
N GLY A 150 0.94 -2.87 22.35
CA GLY A 150 -0.22 -2.03 22.68
C GLY A 150 -1.13 -1.67 21.52
N ILE A 151 -1.06 -2.39 20.39
CA ILE A 151 -1.93 -2.20 19.22
C ILE A 151 -2.51 -3.54 18.79
N GLY A 152 -3.81 -3.74 19.06
CA GLY A 152 -4.48 -5.01 18.82
C GLY A 152 -3.86 -6.16 19.62
N ASP A 153 -4.05 -7.39 19.14
CA ASP A 153 -3.42 -8.58 19.74
C ASP A 153 -1.98 -8.75 19.26
N LYS A 154 -1.70 -8.26 18.04
CA LYS A 154 -0.35 -8.21 17.49
C LYS A 154 -0.25 -7.13 16.42
N ALA A 155 0.84 -6.36 16.46
CA ALA A 155 1.16 -5.42 15.41
C ALA A 155 2.65 -5.43 15.05
N ALA A 156 2.94 -5.08 13.80
CA ALA A 156 4.31 -4.89 13.33
C ALA A 156 4.39 -3.76 12.31
N TRP A 157 5.46 -2.99 12.40
CA TRP A 157 5.86 -2.00 11.40
C TRP A 157 6.84 -2.62 10.41
N THR A 158 6.70 -2.30 9.12
CA THR A 158 7.64 -2.74 8.09
C THR A 158 8.20 -1.58 7.27
N THR A 159 9.52 -1.60 7.08
CA THR A 159 10.25 -0.69 6.19
C THR A 159 10.88 -1.49 5.05
N PRO A 160 10.89 -0.97 3.80
CA PRO A 160 10.58 0.42 3.41
C PRO A 160 9.11 0.71 3.06
N GLN A 161 8.18 -0.21 3.33
CA GLN A 161 6.78 -0.10 2.88
C GLN A 161 5.96 0.99 3.60
N ASN A 162 6.50 1.57 4.66
CA ASN A 162 5.79 2.46 5.58
C ASN A 162 4.43 1.86 6.00
N GLN A 163 4.44 0.58 6.38
CA GLN A 163 3.24 -0.20 6.62
C GLN A 163 3.18 -0.69 8.06
N ILE A 164 2.05 -0.48 8.72
CA ILE A 164 1.69 -1.20 9.93
C ILE A 164 0.71 -2.32 9.58
N SER A 165 0.97 -3.52 10.11
CA SER A 165 0.09 -4.67 9.97
C SER A 165 -0.40 -5.07 11.35
N VAL A 166 -1.71 -5.24 11.52
CA VAL A 166 -2.35 -5.44 12.82
C VAL A 166 -3.30 -6.63 12.74
N ALA A 167 -3.22 -7.52 13.72
CA ALA A 167 -4.23 -8.51 14.05
C ALA A 167 -5.00 -8.02 15.29
N ASN A 168 -6.33 -8.04 15.21
CA ASN A 168 -7.21 -7.60 16.29
C ASN A 168 -8.50 -8.43 16.29
N GLY A 169 -8.73 -9.20 17.36
CA GLY A 169 -9.72 -10.24 17.46
C GLY A 169 -9.69 -11.15 16.23
N ARG A 170 -10.80 -11.21 15.50
CA ARG A 170 -10.96 -12.07 14.31
C ARG A 170 -10.61 -11.38 12.99
N ARG A 171 -9.92 -10.24 13.05
CA ARG A 171 -9.62 -9.37 11.91
C ARG A 171 -8.12 -9.14 11.78
N LEU A 172 -7.72 -8.82 10.56
CA LEU A 172 -6.36 -8.41 10.21
C LEU A 172 -6.48 -7.22 9.26
N PHE A 173 -5.61 -6.23 9.38
CA PHE A 173 -5.51 -5.16 8.41
C PHE A 173 -4.07 -4.70 8.20
N HIS A 174 -3.83 -4.09 7.05
CA HIS A 174 -2.57 -3.45 6.69
C HIS A 174 -2.85 -1.97 6.37
N LEU A 175 -2.15 -1.07 7.04
CA LEU A 175 -2.23 0.37 6.84
C LEU A 175 -0.88 0.88 6.34
N ASN A 176 -0.85 1.51 5.16
CA ASN A 176 0.32 2.17 4.62
C ASN A 176 0.14 3.69 4.71
N VAL A 177 1.17 4.40 5.17
CA VAL A 177 1.18 5.87 5.26
C VAL A 177 2.40 6.40 4.52
N ASN A 178 2.18 7.05 3.39
CA ASN A 178 3.21 7.63 2.53
C ASN A 178 2.90 9.11 2.30
N VAL A 179 2.88 9.88 3.39
CA VAL A 179 2.51 11.30 3.35
C VAL A 179 3.75 12.17 3.42
N TYR A 180 4.65 11.87 4.35
CA TYR A 180 5.86 12.63 4.61
C TYR A 180 7.08 11.99 3.93
N GLU A 181 8.15 12.77 3.77
CA GLU A 181 9.46 12.25 3.36
C GLU A 181 10.15 11.49 4.50
N ASP A 182 9.93 11.93 5.73
CA ASP A 182 10.40 11.26 6.95
C ASP A 182 9.56 10.00 7.24
N SER A 183 10.22 8.84 7.23
CA SER A 183 9.61 7.54 7.53
C SER A 183 9.17 7.44 9.00
N GLU A 184 9.89 8.05 9.94
CA GLU A 184 9.49 8.02 11.35
C GLU A 184 8.24 8.88 11.60
N ARG A 185 8.10 10.02 10.89
CA ARG A 185 6.86 10.80 10.92
C ARG A 185 5.68 10.01 10.34
N ASN A 186 5.87 9.31 9.22
CA ASN A 186 4.84 8.41 8.67
C ASN A 186 4.47 7.30 9.66
N ARG A 187 5.47 6.69 10.30
CA ARG A 187 5.29 5.66 11.33
C ARG A 187 4.48 6.16 12.52
N ALA A 188 4.83 7.33 13.07
CA ALA A 188 4.12 7.93 14.20
C ALA A 188 2.62 8.11 13.91
N VAL A 189 2.28 8.65 12.73
CA VAL A 189 0.86 8.82 12.35
C VAL A 189 0.19 7.47 12.08
N ALA A 190 0.87 6.52 11.44
CA ALA A 190 0.33 5.18 11.22
C ALA A 190 0.00 4.46 12.53
N LEU A 191 0.82 4.63 13.58
CA LEU A 191 0.57 4.07 14.91
C LEU A 191 -0.71 4.64 15.53
N GLU A 192 -0.91 5.96 15.46
CA GLU A 192 -2.11 6.59 16.01
C GLU A 192 -3.39 6.17 15.27
N LEU A 193 -3.34 6.13 13.93
CA LEU A 193 -4.45 5.64 13.11
C LEU A 193 -4.77 4.17 13.40
N ALA A 194 -3.76 3.32 13.53
CA ALA A 194 -3.97 1.91 13.84
C ALA A 194 -4.61 1.69 15.21
N LYS A 195 -4.21 2.45 16.24
CA LYS A 195 -4.87 2.43 17.56
C LYS A 195 -6.34 2.84 17.47
N GLN A 196 -6.67 3.81 16.62
CA GLN A 196 -8.05 4.22 16.39
C GLN A 196 -8.84 3.09 15.70
N PHE A 197 -8.29 2.50 14.64
CA PHE A 197 -8.96 1.42 13.90
C PHE A 197 -9.22 0.19 14.79
N VAL A 198 -8.29 -0.16 15.67
CA VAL A 198 -8.50 -1.26 16.65
C VAL A 198 -9.74 -1.01 17.53
N LYS A 199 -10.02 0.24 17.91
CA LYS A 199 -11.20 0.58 18.72
C LYS A 199 -12.51 0.46 17.95
N GLU A 200 -12.49 0.77 16.66
CA GLU A 200 -13.68 0.78 15.78
C GLU A 200 -14.00 -0.61 15.21
N ILE A 201 -13.02 -1.53 15.15
CA ILE A 201 -13.17 -2.87 14.55
C ILE A 201 -13.62 -3.94 15.57
N ASN A 202 -13.63 -3.62 16.86
CA ASN A 202 -14.01 -4.54 17.95
C ASN A 202 -15.50 -4.90 17.97
#